data_AF-A0A0Q4XWC6-F1
#
_entry.id   AF-A0A0Q4XWC6-F1
#
_cell.length_a   1.000
_cell.length_b   1.000
_cell.length_c   1.000
_cell.angle_alpha   90.00
_cell.angle_beta   90.00
_cell.angle_gamma   90.00
#
_symmetry.space_group_name_H-M   'P 1'
#
loop_
_entity.id
_entity.type
_entity.pdbx_description
1 polymer ?
#
loop_
_entity_poly.entity_id
_entity_poly.type
_entity_poly.pdbx_seq_one_letter_code
_entity_poly.pdbx_strand_id
1 'polypeptide(L)'
;MNILVAGYQHETNTFAPTLADWAAFNRGDTFPAYVHGQAMLDQLRGVNIPLGGFIDAAATRGWRLVPSCWAGAIPSSFVTQDAFERIAGSILADVRRGGFDAVYLDLHGAAVAEHAADSEGELIARIRAIVGPGLPIVASLDLHANVTQRMLREADALVAYRSYPHVDIAATGELAAELLARRVHAGRREPMRAQRLPFLIPLNAQSTWMEPAKSLYDALVAIDRRHGTVSSFCMGFPAADFDECAPMVWSHGAAAAAATAELFALVSQPAQWQPDYLDAADAVAQALVLAAHAERPVVLADTQDNPGAGGDSNTTGLLHALLQQGAGKRHPGRVALGLMFDEAAAARAHAAGIGATLELALGTAVPTFTGQPSDPPVQGRYTVRALADGRVTLKGAMMTGVALTLGPSALLEIEGVLVAVVSGKMQLLDRELLAMLGVRAEAMKIIVVKSSNHFRADFTPIASRILVAKAAGPMAADPGDLPWKHLNPGVRPRP
;
A
#
# COMPACT_ATOMS: atom_id res chain seq x y z
N MET A 1 19.34 26.55 6.46
CA MET A 1 18.07 26.55 7.21
C MET A 1 17.92 25.23 7.93
N ASN A 2 17.19 25.23 9.04
CA ASN A 2 16.87 24.06 9.84
C ASN A 2 15.45 23.59 9.49
N ILE A 3 15.22 22.29 9.36
CA ILE A 3 13.93 21.74 8.94
C ILE A 3 13.51 20.67 9.93
N LEU A 4 12.35 20.85 10.57
CA LEU A 4 11.75 19.79 11.36
C LEU A 4 11.21 18.72 10.42
N VAL A 5 11.56 17.47 10.67
CA VAL A 5 11.10 16.32 9.89
C VAL A 5 10.39 15.32 10.78
N ALA A 6 9.23 14.85 10.34
CA ALA A 6 8.40 13.87 11.04
C ALA A 6 7.68 12.97 10.03
N GLY A 7 7.18 11.82 10.47
CA GLY A 7 6.36 10.95 9.62
C GLY A 7 5.22 10.23 10.34
N TYR A 8 4.15 10.02 9.61
CA TYR A 8 2.94 9.32 10.04
C TYR A 8 2.33 8.59 8.84
N GLN A 9 2.50 7.27 8.82
CA GLN A 9 2.20 6.41 7.69
C GLN A 9 1.17 5.35 8.09
N HIS A 10 -0.04 5.45 7.55
CA HIS A 10 -1.07 4.43 7.63
C HIS A 10 -2.07 4.58 6.49
N GLU A 11 -2.54 3.46 5.95
CA GLU A 11 -3.64 3.42 5.00
C GLU A 11 -4.83 2.74 5.68
N THR A 12 -5.92 3.49 5.85
CA THR A 12 -7.09 2.97 6.55
C THR A 12 -8.13 2.40 5.61
N ASN A 13 -8.39 1.10 5.76
CA ASN A 13 -9.60 0.44 5.28
C ASN A 13 -10.66 0.46 6.39
N THR A 14 -11.61 1.39 6.33
CA THR A 14 -12.65 1.56 7.36
C THR A 14 -13.61 0.37 7.45
N PHE A 15 -13.55 -0.56 6.50
CA PHE A 15 -14.34 -1.79 6.47
C PHE A 15 -13.55 -3.01 6.98
N ALA A 16 -12.23 -2.87 7.18
CA ALA A 16 -11.39 -3.93 7.73
C ALA A 16 -11.70 -4.18 9.22
N PRO A 17 -11.48 -5.41 9.72
CA PRO A 17 -11.86 -5.79 11.08
C PRO A 17 -10.84 -5.35 12.16
N THR A 18 -9.59 -5.13 11.79
CA THR A 18 -8.48 -4.96 12.75
C THR A 18 -8.04 -3.51 12.83
N LEU A 19 -8.11 -2.89 14.02
CA LEU A 19 -7.69 -1.50 14.24
C LEU A 19 -6.15 -1.34 14.19
N ALA A 20 -5.69 -0.15 13.82
CA ALA A 20 -4.31 0.27 14.00
C ALA A 20 -4.12 0.87 15.40
N ASP A 21 -3.86 0.01 16.38
CA ASP A 21 -3.53 0.41 17.75
C ASP A 21 -2.07 0.84 17.91
N TRP A 22 -1.70 1.33 19.10
CA TRP A 22 -0.32 1.74 19.37
C TRP A 22 0.68 0.60 19.18
N ALA A 23 0.29 -0.65 19.49
CA ALA A 23 1.12 -1.82 19.23
C ALA A 23 1.43 -1.98 17.73
N ALA A 24 0.48 -1.71 16.83
CA ALA A 24 0.70 -1.75 15.39
C ALA A 24 1.86 -0.87 14.92
N PHE A 25 1.98 0.34 15.46
CA PHE A 25 3.08 1.27 15.14
C PHE A 25 4.42 0.87 15.78
N ASN A 26 4.44 -0.08 16.72
CA ASN A 26 5.66 -0.54 17.41
C ASN A 26 6.10 -1.94 16.99
N ARG A 27 5.32 -2.66 16.17
CA ARG A 27 5.63 -4.04 15.77
C ARG A 27 6.86 -4.16 14.87
N GLY A 28 7.11 -3.17 14.02
CA GLY A 28 8.25 -3.21 13.08
C GLY A 28 8.08 -4.22 11.95
N ASP A 29 6.85 -4.32 11.41
CA ASP A 29 6.49 -5.23 10.30
C ASP A 29 7.01 -4.69 8.95
N THR A 30 6.14 -4.36 7.99
CA THR A 30 6.50 -3.74 6.70
C THR A 30 7.18 -2.38 6.86
N PHE A 31 6.89 -1.69 7.98
CA PHE A 31 7.48 -0.41 8.34
C PHE A 31 8.36 -0.55 9.57
N PRO A 32 9.40 0.28 9.72
CA PRO A 32 10.13 0.44 10.98
C PRO A 32 9.19 0.67 12.16
N ALA A 33 9.52 0.07 13.30
CA ALA A 33 8.86 0.41 14.56
C ALA A 33 9.03 1.91 14.86
N TYR A 34 8.06 2.48 15.58
CA TYR A 34 8.10 3.87 16.04
C TYR A 34 9.49 4.28 16.53
N VAL A 35 10.01 5.35 15.95
CA VAL A 35 11.35 5.85 16.24
C VAL A 35 11.32 7.37 16.41
N HIS A 36 12.08 7.87 17.40
CA HIS A 36 12.07 9.28 17.79
C HIS A 36 13.49 9.85 17.86
N GLY A 37 13.67 11.10 17.44
CA GLY A 37 14.92 11.84 17.55
C GLY A 37 15.96 11.37 16.54
N GLN A 38 17.25 11.51 16.87
CA GLN A 38 18.33 11.23 15.93
C GLN A 38 18.32 9.80 15.35
N ALA A 39 17.88 8.83 16.15
CA ALA A 39 17.73 7.43 15.72
C ALA A 39 16.82 7.29 14.48
N MET A 40 15.82 8.16 14.33
CA MET A 40 14.94 8.19 13.15
C MET A 40 15.74 8.49 11.88
N LEU A 41 16.62 9.50 11.91
CA LEU A 41 17.42 9.86 10.74
C LEU A 41 18.47 8.79 10.43
N ASP A 42 19.04 8.19 11.46
CA ASP A 42 20.08 7.16 11.30
C ASP A 42 19.49 5.88 10.68
N GLN A 43 18.27 5.51 11.07
CA GLN A 43 17.57 4.34 10.57
C GLN A 43 16.96 4.53 9.17
N LEU A 44 16.47 5.73 8.86
CA LEU A 44 15.73 5.99 7.61
C LEU A 44 16.59 6.54 6.47
N ARG A 45 17.85 6.89 6.75
CA ARG A 45 18.81 7.31 5.72
C ARG A 45 19.10 6.17 4.75
N GLY A 46 19.02 6.45 3.45
CA GLY A 46 19.28 5.47 2.40
C GLY A 46 18.18 4.41 2.24
N VAL A 47 17.09 4.50 3.00
CA VAL A 47 15.89 3.68 2.80
C VAL A 47 15.04 4.33 1.71
N ASN A 48 14.50 3.52 0.79
CA ASN A 48 13.63 3.99 -0.29
C ASN A 48 12.22 4.35 0.22
N ILE A 49 12.14 5.40 1.05
CA ILE A 49 10.92 6.06 1.54
C ILE A 49 11.04 7.58 1.33
N PRO A 50 9.95 8.37 1.41
CA PRO A 50 10.02 9.79 1.09
C PRO A 50 10.94 10.55 2.04
N LEU A 51 10.90 10.24 3.34
CA LEU A 51 11.83 10.84 4.30
C LEU A 51 13.30 10.54 3.95
N GLY A 52 13.62 9.35 3.43
CA GLY A 52 14.96 8.99 2.97
C GLY A 52 15.44 9.91 1.85
N GLY A 53 14.63 10.08 0.79
CA GLY A 53 14.94 11.00 -0.31
C GLY A 53 14.99 12.47 0.12
N PHE A 54 14.15 12.88 1.06
CA PHE A 54 14.22 14.23 1.64
C PHE A 54 15.52 14.45 2.44
N ILE A 55 15.99 13.44 3.18
CA ILE A 55 17.28 13.49 3.91
C ILE A 55 18.43 13.75 2.93
N ASP A 56 18.47 13.03 1.81
CA ASP A 56 19.50 13.17 0.80
C ASP A 56 19.41 14.54 0.10
N ALA A 57 18.20 14.98 -0.24
CA ALA A 57 17.95 16.31 -0.81
C ALA A 57 18.31 17.46 0.15
N ALA A 58 18.12 17.28 1.46
CA ALA A 58 18.50 18.26 2.47
C ALA A 58 20.03 18.36 2.60
N ALA A 59 20.73 17.22 2.57
CA ALA A 59 22.19 17.19 2.62
C ALA A 59 22.83 17.94 1.43
N THR A 60 22.33 17.70 0.21
CA THR A 60 22.82 18.39 -1.00
C THR A 60 22.57 19.90 -0.98
N ARG A 61 21.53 20.35 -0.27
CA ARG A 61 21.18 21.78 -0.13
C ARG A 61 21.83 22.45 1.08
N GLY A 62 22.61 21.73 1.89
CA GLY A 62 23.18 22.26 3.14
C GLY A 62 22.14 22.59 4.20
N TRP A 63 20.98 21.94 4.15
CA TRP A 63 19.94 22.05 5.17
C TRP A 63 20.26 21.15 6.36
N ARG A 64 19.92 21.61 7.57
CA ARG A 64 20.05 20.82 8.78
C ARG A 64 18.69 20.26 9.17
N LEU A 65 18.63 18.99 9.53
CA LEU A 65 17.39 18.37 9.94
C LEU A 65 17.27 18.37 11.46
N VAL A 66 16.07 18.73 11.94
CA VAL A 66 15.66 18.66 13.34
C VAL A 66 14.70 17.47 13.43
N PRO A 67 15.15 16.31 13.93
CA PRO A 67 14.31 15.12 13.90
C PRO A 67 13.21 15.18 14.97
N SER A 68 11.98 14.89 14.54
CA SER A 68 10.91 14.48 15.44
C SER A 68 10.81 12.93 15.44
N CYS A 69 9.60 12.38 15.37
CA CYS A 69 9.36 10.95 15.27
C CYS A 69 8.82 10.53 13.89
N TRP A 70 8.99 9.25 13.59
CA TRP A 70 8.39 8.58 12.44
C TRP A 70 7.64 7.34 12.92
N ALA A 71 6.39 7.20 12.47
CA ALA A 71 5.50 6.12 12.86
C ALA A 71 4.81 5.54 11.63
N GLY A 72 4.96 4.23 11.40
CA GLY A 72 4.29 3.52 10.32
C GLY A 72 3.63 2.24 10.82
N ALA A 73 2.44 1.92 10.31
CA ALA A 73 1.75 0.66 10.54
C ALA A 73 1.22 0.10 9.22
N ILE A 74 1.21 -1.24 9.09
CA ILE A 74 0.65 -1.92 7.91
C ILE A 74 -0.83 -1.52 7.72
N PRO A 75 -1.34 -1.43 6.47
CA PRO A 75 -2.74 -1.10 6.24
C PRO A 75 -3.71 -1.96 7.05
N SER A 76 -4.72 -1.31 7.63
CA SER A 76 -5.71 -1.94 8.51
C SER A 76 -6.92 -1.02 8.68
N SER A 77 -7.81 -1.32 9.62
CA SER A 77 -8.89 -0.42 10.04
C SER A 77 -8.39 0.80 10.81
N PHE A 78 -9.32 1.63 11.29
CA PHE A 78 -9.09 2.92 11.92
C PHE A 78 -7.85 2.94 12.83
N VAL A 79 -7.09 4.02 12.72
CA VAL A 79 -6.08 4.36 13.72
C VAL A 79 -6.80 4.69 15.02
N THR A 80 -6.45 3.99 16.09
CA THR A 80 -7.09 4.24 17.38
C THR A 80 -6.83 5.66 17.85
N GLN A 81 -7.76 6.24 18.60
CA GLN A 81 -7.59 7.58 19.17
C GLN A 81 -6.29 7.68 19.99
N ASP A 82 -5.98 6.67 20.81
CA ASP A 82 -4.75 6.63 21.60
C ASP A 82 -3.49 6.65 20.71
N ALA A 83 -3.43 5.82 19.66
CA ALA A 83 -2.29 5.79 18.75
C ALA A 83 -2.08 7.14 18.05
N PHE A 84 -3.14 7.71 17.47
CA PHE A 84 -3.05 9.01 16.80
C PHE A 84 -2.61 10.12 17.76
N GLU A 85 -3.20 10.20 18.96
CA GLU A 85 -2.87 11.25 19.92
C GLU A 85 -1.44 11.11 20.49
N ARG A 86 -0.89 9.88 20.60
CA ARG A 86 0.53 9.66 20.94
C ARG A 86 1.47 10.15 19.85
N ILE A 87 1.20 9.79 18.59
CA ILE A 87 2.02 10.16 17.44
C ILE A 87 1.98 11.68 17.25
N ALA A 88 0.77 12.24 17.11
CA ALA A 88 0.58 13.67 16.97
C ALA A 88 1.12 14.43 18.19
N GLY A 89 0.89 13.95 19.41
CA GLY A 89 1.41 14.55 20.63
C GLY A 89 2.93 14.66 20.65
N SER A 90 3.62 13.61 20.21
CA SER A 90 5.09 13.58 20.10
C SER A 90 5.60 14.61 19.08
N ILE A 91 5.00 14.64 17.89
CA ILE A 91 5.36 15.61 16.84
C ILE A 91 5.13 17.04 17.33
N LEU A 92 3.96 17.31 17.90
CA LEU A 92 3.61 18.64 18.40
C LEU A 92 4.47 19.08 19.58
N ALA A 93 4.96 18.16 20.40
CA ALA A 93 5.91 18.49 21.47
C ALA A 93 7.24 18.99 20.91
N ASP A 94 7.77 18.37 19.85
CA ASP A 94 9.01 18.81 19.19
C ASP A 94 8.80 20.12 18.42
N VAL A 95 7.66 20.28 17.75
CA VAL A 95 7.29 21.53 17.07
C VAL A 95 7.29 22.71 18.06
N ARG A 96 6.78 22.52 19.28
CA ARG A 96 6.79 23.58 20.32
C ARG A 96 8.18 23.95 20.84
N ARG A 97 9.18 23.06 20.72
CA ARG A 97 10.56 23.37 21.12
C ARG A 97 11.22 24.37 20.16
N GLY A 98 10.73 24.48 18.93
CA GLY A 98 11.26 25.37 17.91
C GLY A 98 12.66 24.96 17.43
N GLY A 99 13.43 25.93 16.89
CA GLY A 99 14.78 25.68 16.36
C GLY A 99 14.81 25.26 14.88
N PHE A 100 13.70 25.40 14.17
CA PHE A 100 13.56 25.11 12.75
C PHE A 100 12.90 26.29 12.00
N ASP A 101 13.17 26.37 10.72
CA ASP A 101 12.70 27.41 9.79
C ASP A 101 11.57 26.89 8.87
N ALA A 102 11.36 25.57 8.83
CA ALA A 102 10.36 24.88 8.01
C ALA A 102 10.01 23.52 8.62
N VAL A 103 8.89 22.94 8.19
CA VAL A 103 8.44 21.59 8.52
C VAL A 103 8.30 20.77 7.24
N TYR A 104 8.82 19.55 7.23
CA TYR A 104 8.50 18.51 6.26
C TYR A 104 7.85 17.31 6.95
N LEU A 105 6.76 16.83 6.37
CA LEU A 105 6.02 15.66 6.86
C LEU A 105 6.03 14.56 5.80
N ASP A 106 6.45 13.38 6.21
CA ASP A 106 6.31 12.14 5.44
C ASP A 106 4.99 11.47 5.82
N LEU A 107 3.94 11.71 5.02
CA LEU A 107 2.57 11.30 5.31
C LEU A 107 2.08 10.27 4.28
N HIS A 108 1.16 9.39 4.68
CA HIS A 108 0.45 8.56 3.72
C HIS A 108 -0.63 9.37 2.98
N GLY A 109 -1.50 10.05 3.74
CA GLY A 109 -2.64 10.81 3.23
C GLY A 109 -3.92 10.00 3.11
N ALA A 110 -3.97 8.78 3.66
CA ALA A 110 -5.17 7.93 3.68
C ALA A 110 -5.47 7.37 5.09
N ALA A 111 -4.88 7.95 6.14
CA ALA A 111 -5.13 7.52 7.50
C ALA A 111 -6.42 8.16 8.05
N VAL A 112 -7.27 7.31 8.61
CA VAL A 112 -8.52 7.71 9.26
C VAL A 112 -8.42 7.27 10.71
N ALA A 113 -8.42 8.23 11.63
CA ALA A 113 -8.47 7.95 13.06
C ALA A 113 -9.93 7.89 13.54
N GLU A 114 -10.19 7.14 14.60
CA GLU A 114 -11.55 6.95 15.17
C GLU A 114 -12.30 8.28 15.41
N HIS A 115 -11.57 9.32 15.83
CA HIS A 115 -12.10 10.65 16.14
C HIS A 115 -11.74 11.73 15.12
N ALA A 116 -10.99 11.39 14.06
CA ALA A 116 -10.55 12.34 13.03
C ALA A 116 -10.46 11.65 11.66
N ALA A 117 -11.51 11.83 10.85
CA ALA A 117 -11.60 11.22 9.52
C ALA A 117 -10.45 11.65 8.57
N ASP A 118 -10.01 12.90 8.72
CA ASP A 118 -8.82 13.46 8.08
C ASP A 118 -7.71 13.63 9.12
N SER A 119 -7.06 12.53 9.48
CA SER A 119 -6.10 12.53 10.60
C SER A 119 -4.81 13.28 10.23
N GLU A 120 -4.39 13.22 8.97
CA GLU A 120 -3.25 13.96 8.44
C GLU A 120 -3.53 15.47 8.35
N GLY A 121 -4.69 15.89 7.82
CA GLY A 121 -5.07 17.30 7.81
C GLY A 121 -5.29 17.87 9.22
N GLU A 122 -5.76 17.05 10.17
CA GLU A 122 -5.79 17.39 11.60
C GLU A 122 -4.37 17.64 12.13
N LEU A 123 -3.42 16.74 11.86
CA LEU A 123 -2.02 16.91 12.27
C LEU A 123 -1.40 18.18 11.68
N ILE A 124 -1.56 18.41 10.37
CA ILE A 124 -1.02 19.61 9.69
C ILE A 124 -1.61 20.88 10.30
N ALA A 125 -2.92 20.91 10.56
CA ALA A 125 -3.59 22.05 11.18
C ALA A 125 -3.09 22.33 12.60
N ARG A 126 -2.88 21.28 13.42
CA ARG A 126 -2.33 21.42 14.77
C ARG A 126 -0.91 21.97 14.74
N ILE A 127 -0.09 21.54 13.77
CA ILE A 127 1.26 22.11 13.56
C ILE A 127 1.16 23.57 13.13
N ARG A 128 0.30 23.89 12.15
CA ARG A 128 0.05 25.26 11.67
C ARG A 128 -0.33 26.21 12.80
N ALA A 129 -1.17 25.76 13.72
CA ALA A 129 -1.58 26.56 14.89
C ALA A 129 -0.40 26.92 15.81
N ILE A 130 0.65 26.09 15.89
CA ILE A 130 1.84 26.36 16.70
C ILE A 130 2.83 27.25 15.95
N VAL A 131 3.11 26.97 14.68
CA VAL A 131 4.16 27.65 13.90
C VAL A 131 3.71 28.94 13.23
N GLY A 132 2.40 29.19 13.21
CA GLY A 132 1.79 30.35 12.58
C GLY A 132 1.73 30.26 11.05
N PRO A 133 1.14 31.26 10.37
CA PRO A 133 0.84 31.21 8.94
C PRO A 133 2.08 31.41 8.03
N GLY A 134 3.21 31.87 8.57
CA GLY A 134 4.38 32.23 7.78
C GLY A 134 5.37 31.09 7.54
N LEU A 135 5.50 30.18 8.50
CA LEU A 135 6.51 29.11 8.48
C LEU A 135 6.13 28.04 7.45
N PRO A 136 6.99 27.68 6.48
CA PRO A 136 6.67 26.68 5.45
C PRO A 136 6.37 25.29 6.03
N ILE A 137 5.24 24.70 5.61
CA ILE A 137 4.92 23.30 5.86
C ILE A 137 4.76 22.59 4.51
N VAL A 138 5.60 21.59 4.24
CA VAL A 138 5.48 20.74 3.05
C VAL A 138 5.27 19.29 3.44
N ALA A 139 4.59 18.51 2.61
CA ALA A 139 4.46 17.08 2.85
C ALA A 139 4.53 16.27 1.54
N SER A 140 5.08 15.06 1.64
CA SER A 140 4.91 14.02 0.63
C SER A 140 3.74 13.13 1.00
N LEU A 141 3.05 12.59 -0.02
CA LEU A 141 1.88 11.73 0.10
C LEU A 141 2.03 10.46 -0.75
N ASP A 142 1.31 9.42 -0.37
CA ASP A 142 1.12 8.24 -1.21
C ASP A 142 0.20 8.57 -2.41
N LEU A 143 0.34 7.81 -3.51
CA LEU A 143 -0.58 7.87 -4.66
C LEU A 143 -2.02 7.52 -4.26
N HIS A 144 -2.20 6.71 -3.22
CA HIS A 144 -3.49 6.33 -2.66
C HIS A 144 -4.05 7.35 -1.66
N ALA A 145 -3.39 8.49 -1.45
CA ALA A 145 -3.91 9.51 -0.53
C ALA A 145 -5.32 9.98 -0.92
N ASN A 146 -6.22 10.02 0.06
CA ASN A 146 -7.52 10.67 -0.04
C ASN A 146 -7.39 12.15 0.37
N VAL A 147 -6.76 12.94 -0.52
CA VAL A 147 -6.37 14.33 -0.24
C VAL A 147 -7.58 15.21 0.07
N THR A 148 -7.58 15.82 1.27
CA THR A 148 -8.68 16.68 1.73
C THR A 148 -8.43 18.15 1.44
N GLN A 149 -9.51 18.94 1.45
CA GLN A 149 -9.36 20.39 1.36
C GLN A 149 -8.61 20.99 2.55
N ARG A 150 -8.67 20.35 3.72
CA ARG A 150 -7.93 20.81 4.90
C ARG A 150 -6.42 20.61 4.71
N MET A 151 -5.97 19.45 4.27
CA MET A 151 -4.56 19.21 3.93
C MET A 151 -4.05 20.28 2.95
N LEU A 152 -4.81 20.52 1.85
CA LEU A 152 -4.46 21.52 0.84
C LEU A 152 -4.46 22.95 1.39
N ARG A 153 -5.28 23.30 2.38
CA ARG A 153 -5.28 24.65 2.96
C ARG A 153 -4.11 24.87 3.92
N GLU A 154 -3.85 23.90 4.79
CA GLU A 154 -2.93 24.06 5.92
C GLU A 154 -1.45 23.89 5.53
N ALA A 155 -1.17 23.03 4.54
CA ALA A 155 0.16 22.89 3.96
C ALA A 155 0.45 23.97 2.91
N ASP A 156 1.70 24.41 2.83
CA ASP A 156 2.17 25.30 1.76
C ASP A 156 2.30 24.54 0.43
N ALA A 157 2.77 23.29 0.47
CA ALA A 157 2.83 22.41 -0.68
C ALA A 157 2.66 20.93 -0.31
N LEU A 158 2.00 20.18 -1.20
CA LEU A 158 1.83 18.72 -1.12
C LEU A 158 2.31 18.12 -2.43
N VAL A 159 2.93 16.95 -2.39
CA VAL A 159 3.33 16.20 -3.60
C VAL A 159 3.16 14.71 -3.37
N ALA A 160 2.68 13.98 -4.37
CA ALA A 160 2.46 12.53 -4.26
C ALA A 160 3.44 11.70 -5.10
N TYR A 161 3.48 10.40 -4.80
CA TYR A 161 4.13 9.40 -5.64
C TYR A 161 3.57 9.42 -7.07
N ARG A 162 4.39 9.00 -8.03
CA ARG A 162 4.01 8.91 -9.44
C ARG A 162 4.04 7.48 -9.98
N SER A 163 4.32 6.50 -9.12
CA SER A 163 4.27 5.08 -9.50
C SER A 163 3.43 4.23 -8.55
N TYR A 164 2.75 3.24 -9.13
CA TYR A 164 2.13 2.12 -8.43
C TYR A 164 2.29 0.85 -9.30
N PRO A 165 3.04 -0.19 -8.89
CA PRO A 165 3.76 -0.36 -7.61
C PRO A 165 4.73 0.77 -7.29
N HIS A 166 4.84 1.13 -6.01
CA HIS A 166 5.63 2.27 -5.57
C HIS A 166 7.13 2.00 -5.69
N VAL A 167 7.74 2.49 -6.77
CA VAL A 167 9.18 2.36 -7.04
C VAL A 167 9.91 3.71 -7.01
N ASP A 168 9.17 4.82 -6.98
CA ASP A 168 9.68 6.21 -6.99
C ASP A 168 9.61 6.90 -5.62
N ILE A 169 9.52 6.13 -4.54
CA ILE A 169 9.17 6.64 -3.20
C ILE A 169 10.16 7.70 -2.70
N ALA A 170 11.47 7.45 -2.79
CA ALA A 170 12.49 8.44 -2.41
C ALA A 170 12.45 9.71 -3.31
N ALA A 171 12.16 9.56 -4.60
CA ALA A 171 12.10 10.68 -5.53
C ALA A 171 10.99 11.68 -5.16
N THR A 172 9.90 11.23 -4.53
CA THR A 172 8.86 12.13 -4.00
C THR A 172 9.36 12.97 -2.83
N GLY A 173 10.23 12.43 -1.97
CA GLY A 173 10.91 13.20 -0.93
C GLY A 173 11.78 14.32 -1.52
N GLU A 174 12.49 14.03 -2.61
CA GLU A 174 13.28 15.03 -3.33
C GLU A 174 12.41 16.14 -3.94
N LEU A 175 11.26 15.77 -4.53
CA LEU A 175 10.28 16.74 -5.04
C LEU A 175 9.68 17.60 -3.92
N ALA A 176 9.43 17.04 -2.73
CA ALA A 176 8.98 17.80 -1.57
C ALA A 176 10.05 18.81 -1.12
N ALA A 177 11.33 18.43 -1.14
CA ALA A 177 12.45 19.33 -0.89
C ALA A 177 12.56 20.43 -1.96
N GLU A 178 12.29 20.13 -3.23
CA GLU A 178 12.22 21.14 -4.30
C GLU A 178 11.09 22.16 -4.05
N LEU A 179 9.88 21.69 -3.72
CA LEU A 179 8.75 22.57 -3.39
C LEU A 179 9.03 23.44 -2.16
N LEU A 180 9.70 22.89 -1.14
CA LEU A 180 10.13 23.67 0.01
C LEU A 180 11.13 24.77 -0.39
N ALA A 181 12.12 24.45 -1.23
CA ALA A 181 13.08 25.43 -1.73
C ALA A 181 12.39 26.55 -2.51
N ARG A 182 11.43 26.20 -3.38
CA ARG A 182 10.60 27.17 -4.12
C ARG A 182 9.80 28.07 -3.18
N ARG A 183 9.15 27.48 -2.16
CA ARG A 183 8.38 28.20 -1.14
C ARG A 183 9.23 29.18 -0.34
N VAL A 184 10.44 28.78 0.05
CA VAL A 184 11.38 29.62 0.79
C VAL A 184 11.89 30.76 -0.10
N HIS A 185 12.30 30.45 -1.33
CA HIS A 185 12.80 31.45 -2.28
C HIS A 185 11.75 32.51 -2.62
N ALA A 186 10.50 32.09 -2.86
CA ALA A 186 9.41 33.00 -3.17
C ALA A 186 8.96 33.85 -1.96
N GLY A 187 9.29 33.45 -0.73
CA GLY A 187 8.82 34.08 0.51
C GLY A 187 7.31 33.94 0.77
N ARG A 188 6.57 33.33 -0.14
CA ARG A 188 5.11 33.13 -0.08
C ARG A 188 4.71 31.80 -0.70
N ARG A 189 3.51 31.33 -0.34
CA ARG A 189 2.91 30.12 -0.91
C ARG A 189 2.72 30.28 -2.42
N GLU A 190 3.07 29.25 -3.19
CA GLU A 190 2.83 29.25 -4.63
C GLU A 190 1.33 29.14 -4.94
N PRO A 191 0.85 29.69 -6.08
CA PRO A 191 -0.48 29.40 -6.55
C PRO A 191 -0.69 27.89 -6.67
N MET A 192 -1.85 27.44 -6.22
CA MET A 192 -2.25 26.04 -6.26
C MET A 192 -3.68 25.94 -6.77
N ARG A 193 -3.95 24.92 -7.60
CA ARG A 193 -5.30 24.51 -7.99
C ARG A 193 -5.46 23.03 -7.74
N ALA A 194 -6.64 22.61 -7.31
CA ALA A 194 -6.99 21.21 -7.09
C ALA A 194 -8.40 20.92 -7.66
N GLN A 195 -8.61 19.69 -8.13
CA GLN A 195 -9.89 19.17 -8.62
C GLN A 195 -10.04 17.71 -8.22
N ARG A 196 -11.17 17.41 -7.57
CA ARG A 196 -11.56 16.07 -7.12
C ARG A 196 -12.40 15.37 -8.18
N LEU A 197 -12.16 14.08 -8.40
CA LEU A 197 -12.95 13.27 -9.33
C LEU A 197 -14.30 12.89 -8.68
N PRO A 198 -15.39 12.82 -9.46
CA PRO A 198 -16.72 12.48 -8.96
C PRO A 198 -16.99 10.97 -8.91
N PHE A 199 -15.94 10.16 -8.82
CA PHE A 199 -16.03 8.70 -8.73
C PHE A 199 -14.78 8.09 -8.07
N LEU A 200 -14.92 6.89 -7.50
CA LEU A 200 -13.80 6.09 -7.00
C LEU A 200 -13.15 5.28 -8.13
N ILE A 201 -11.83 5.11 -8.06
CA ILE A 201 -11.07 4.24 -8.96
C ILE A 201 -10.75 2.94 -8.20
N PRO A 202 -11.16 1.75 -8.68
CA PRO A 202 -10.80 0.49 -8.02
C PRO A 202 -9.30 0.28 -7.97
N LEU A 203 -8.74 -0.20 -6.85
CA LEU A 203 -7.28 -0.43 -6.70
C LEU A 203 -6.69 -1.21 -7.87
N ASN A 204 -7.40 -2.22 -8.37
CA ASN A 204 -6.96 -3.10 -9.45
C ASN A 204 -6.73 -2.36 -10.79
N ALA A 205 -7.30 -1.16 -10.96
CA ALA A 205 -7.12 -0.31 -12.13
C ALA A 205 -6.03 0.78 -11.94
N GLN A 206 -5.44 0.90 -10.74
CA GLN A 206 -4.57 2.05 -10.40
C GLN A 206 -3.09 1.85 -10.77
N SER A 207 -2.67 0.66 -11.22
CA SER A 207 -1.25 0.40 -11.50
C SER A 207 -0.73 1.25 -12.66
N THR A 208 0.25 2.11 -12.40
CA THR A 208 0.90 2.98 -13.40
C THR A 208 1.81 2.24 -14.38
N TRP A 209 1.92 0.91 -14.24
CA TRP A 209 2.56 0.04 -15.23
C TRP A 209 1.57 -0.47 -16.29
N MET A 210 0.28 -0.15 -16.13
CA MET A 210 -0.79 -0.57 -17.03
C MET A 210 -1.58 0.64 -17.52
N GLU A 211 -2.24 0.49 -18.67
CA GLU A 211 -3.20 1.50 -19.13
C GLU A 211 -4.46 1.50 -18.26
N PRO A 212 -5.10 2.67 -18.05
CA PRO A 212 -4.73 3.98 -18.61
C PRO A 212 -3.70 4.73 -17.75
N ALA A 213 -3.46 4.30 -16.51
CA ALA A 213 -2.63 5.01 -15.55
C ALA A 213 -1.22 5.32 -16.07
N LYS A 214 -0.61 4.39 -16.80
CA LYS A 214 0.71 4.58 -17.41
C LYS A 214 0.75 5.83 -18.29
N SER A 215 -0.11 5.90 -19.32
CA SER A 215 -0.14 7.03 -20.24
C SER A 215 -0.55 8.34 -19.55
N LEU A 216 -1.43 8.27 -18.54
CA LEU A 216 -1.85 9.44 -17.78
C LEU A 216 -0.73 10.03 -16.94
N TYR A 217 0.13 9.21 -16.34
CA TYR A 217 1.30 9.66 -15.60
C TYR A 217 2.43 10.15 -16.51
N ASP A 218 2.62 9.55 -17.69
CA ASP A 218 3.50 10.08 -18.72
C ASP A 218 3.03 11.49 -19.16
N ALA A 219 1.71 11.68 -19.32
CA ALA A 219 1.11 12.97 -19.64
C ALA A 219 1.28 14.00 -18.50
N LEU A 220 1.13 13.60 -17.23
CA LEU A 220 1.37 14.47 -16.07
C LEU A 220 2.77 15.10 -16.13
N VAL A 221 3.81 14.29 -16.38
CA VAL A 221 5.19 14.79 -16.49
C VAL A 221 5.35 15.76 -17.66
N ALA A 222 4.70 15.48 -18.80
CA ALA A 222 4.74 16.37 -19.97
C ALA A 222 4.02 17.71 -19.70
N ILE A 223 2.86 17.66 -19.03
CA ILE A 223 2.08 18.84 -18.61
C ILE A 223 2.94 19.72 -17.69
N ASP A 224 3.59 19.13 -16.69
CA ASP A 224 4.47 19.86 -15.77
C ASP A 224 5.62 20.57 -16.48
N ARG A 225 6.29 19.89 -17.41
CA ARG A 225 7.38 20.48 -18.20
C ARG A 225 6.90 21.67 -19.04
N ARG A 226 5.71 21.58 -19.63
CA ARG A 226 5.16 22.65 -20.48
C ARG A 226 4.70 23.86 -19.68
N HIS A 227 4.09 23.64 -18.51
CA HIS A 227 3.52 24.72 -17.68
C HIS A 227 4.48 25.23 -16.60
N GLY A 228 5.62 24.57 -16.39
CA GLY A 228 6.54 24.89 -15.29
C GLY A 228 5.89 24.66 -13.93
N THR A 229 5.08 23.60 -13.80
CA THR A 229 4.36 23.24 -12.58
C THR A 229 4.92 21.98 -11.95
N VAL A 230 4.51 21.71 -10.71
CA VAL A 230 4.63 20.38 -10.10
C VAL A 230 3.22 19.90 -9.80
N SER A 231 2.77 18.89 -10.54
CA SER A 231 1.45 18.30 -10.42
C SER A 231 1.50 16.95 -9.73
N SER A 232 0.37 16.57 -9.16
CA SER A 232 0.15 15.28 -8.51
C SER A 232 -1.25 14.80 -8.82
N PHE A 233 -1.41 13.48 -8.90
CA PHE A 233 -2.67 12.81 -9.14
C PHE A 233 -2.81 11.61 -8.21
N CYS A 234 -3.40 11.81 -7.03
CA CYS A 234 -3.73 10.67 -6.18
C CYS A 234 -4.95 9.96 -6.75
N MET A 235 -4.83 8.66 -7.03
CA MET A 235 -5.97 7.84 -7.45
C MET A 235 -6.91 7.49 -6.29
N GLY A 236 -6.47 7.76 -5.05
CA GLY A 236 -7.24 7.61 -3.83
C GLY A 236 -7.40 6.15 -3.39
N PHE A 237 -7.41 5.92 -2.09
CA PHE A 237 -7.66 4.62 -1.50
C PHE A 237 -9.18 4.38 -1.40
N PRO A 238 -9.75 3.46 -2.19
CA PRO A 238 -11.20 3.40 -2.39
C PRO A 238 -11.90 2.52 -1.34
N ALA A 239 -11.47 2.58 -0.09
CA ALA A 239 -12.06 1.81 1.02
C ALA A 239 -12.06 2.58 2.36
N ALA A 240 -12.17 3.92 2.30
CA ALA A 240 -12.25 4.79 3.48
C ALA A 240 -13.57 5.56 3.51
N ASP A 241 -14.52 5.17 4.37
CA ASP A 241 -15.88 5.72 4.44
C ASP A 241 -15.92 7.10 5.13
N PHE A 242 -15.59 8.14 4.37
CA PHE A 242 -15.72 9.55 4.79
C PHE A 242 -15.98 10.48 3.59
N ASP A 243 -16.42 11.70 3.88
CA ASP A 243 -16.95 12.65 2.88
C ASP A 243 -15.95 12.95 1.74
N GLU A 244 -14.67 13.16 2.04
CA GLU A 244 -13.69 13.57 1.02
C GLU A 244 -12.92 12.40 0.37
N CYS A 245 -13.34 11.14 0.58
CA CYS A 245 -12.76 9.96 -0.06
C CYS A 245 -12.99 9.98 -1.58
N ALA A 246 -11.97 10.34 -2.35
CA ALA A 246 -11.98 10.32 -3.81
C ALA A 246 -10.59 10.62 -4.40
N PRO A 247 -10.34 10.26 -5.68
CA PRO A 247 -9.16 10.70 -6.40
C PRO A 247 -9.06 12.24 -6.48
N MET A 248 -7.84 12.76 -6.46
CA MET A 248 -7.55 14.20 -6.49
C MET A 248 -6.41 14.53 -7.45
N VAL A 249 -6.60 15.56 -8.26
CA VAL A 249 -5.55 16.20 -9.05
C VAL A 249 -5.24 17.57 -8.46
N TRP A 250 -3.96 17.91 -8.32
CA TRP A 250 -3.57 19.28 -8.00
C TRP A 250 -2.22 19.65 -8.62
N SER A 251 -1.99 20.96 -8.75
CA SER A 251 -0.74 21.51 -9.29
C SER A 251 -0.26 22.71 -8.47
N HIS A 252 1.05 22.85 -8.34
CA HIS A 252 1.75 24.00 -7.76
C HIS A 252 2.52 24.78 -8.84
N GLY A 253 2.39 26.11 -8.83
CA GLY A 253 3.11 27.02 -9.71
C GLY A 253 2.23 28.09 -10.35
N ALA A 254 2.83 29.03 -11.06
CA ALA A 254 2.10 30.16 -11.66
C ALA A 254 0.98 29.72 -12.62
N ALA A 255 1.18 28.62 -13.34
CA ALA A 255 0.22 28.04 -14.28
C ALA A 255 -0.59 26.87 -13.68
N ALA A 256 -0.67 26.75 -12.34
CA ALA A 256 -1.35 25.64 -11.66
C ALA A 256 -2.78 25.40 -12.16
N ALA A 257 -3.55 26.46 -12.41
CA ALA A 257 -4.92 26.32 -12.88
C ALA A 257 -5.02 25.65 -14.27
N ALA A 258 -4.10 25.97 -15.19
CA ALA A 258 -4.07 25.39 -16.53
C ALA A 258 -3.60 23.92 -16.49
N ALA A 259 -2.54 23.64 -15.75
CA ALA A 259 -2.01 22.28 -15.58
C ALA A 259 -3.04 21.34 -14.94
N THR A 260 -3.69 21.77 -13.85
CA THR A 260 -4.73 20.98 -13.17
C THR A 260 -5.92 20.73 -14.10
N ALA A 261 -6.40 21.75 -14.83
CA ALA A 261 -7.56 21.59 -15.71
C ALA A 261 -7.27 20.60 -16.86
N GLU A 262 -6.06 20.67 -17.43
CA GLU A 262 -5.64 19.76 -18.50
C GLU A 262 -5.51 18.32 -17.99
N LEU A 263 -4.82 18.11 -16.87
CA LEU A 263 -4.67 16.78 -16.29
C LEU A 263 -6.02 16.20 -15.85
N PHE A 264 -6.87 17.01 -15.22
CA PHE A 264 -8.22 16.61 -14.83
C PHE A 264 -9.05 16.14 -16.03
N ALA A 265 -9.00 16.84 -17.17
CA ALA A 265 -9.71 16.43 -18.38
C ALA A 265 -9.28 15.05 -18.91
N LEU A 266 -8.02 14.66 -18.72
CA LEU A 266 -7.51 13.35 -19.11
C LEU A 266 -7.95 12.24 -18.14
N VAL A 267 -7.82 12.47 -16.83
CA VAL A 267 -8.05 11.42 -15.83
C VAL A 267 -9.54 11.24 -15.47
N SER A 268 -10.37 12.26 -15.69
CA SER A 268 -11.77 12.27 -15.24
C SER A 268 -12.75 11.50 -16.14
N GLN A 269 -12.27 10.76 -17.15
CA GLN A 269 -13.13 9.88 -17.94
C GLN A 269 -13.43 8.59 -17.16
N PRO A 270 -14.69 8.27 -16.82
CA PRO A 270 -15.07 7.04 -16.14
C PRO A 270 -14.61 5.73 -16.78
N ALA A 271 -14.90 5.58 -18.08
CA ALA A 271 -14.89 4.28 -18.74
C ALA A 271 -13.49 3.64 -18.81
N GLN A 272 -12.42 4.45 -18.77
CA GLN A 272 -11.04 3.96 -18.79
C GLN A 272 -10.62 3.27 -17.49
N TRP A 273 -11.35 3.46 -16.39
CA TRP A 273 -11.00 2.96 -15.05
C TRP A 273 -11.76 1.69 -14.66
N GLN A 274 -12.39 1.01 -15.62
CA GLN A 274 -13.16 -0.21 -15.36
C GLN A 274 -12.25 -1.45 -15.50
N PRO A 275 -11.92 -2.13 -14.39
CA PRO A 275 -11.17 -3.38 -14.44
C PRO A 275 -12.07 -4.59 -14.71
N ASP A 276 -11.47 -5.66 -15.23
CA ASP A 276 -12.10 -6.97 -15.36
C ASP A 276 -11.88 -7.82 -14.10
N TYR A 277 -12.93 -8.51 -13.65
CA TYR A 277 -12.91 -9.42 -12.52
C TYR A 277 -13.48 -10.78 -12.88
N LEU A 278 -12.99 -11.80 -12.19
CA LEU A 278 -13.54 -13.15 -12.22
C LEU A 278 -13.85 -13.58 -10.80
N ASP A 279 -14.92 -14.33 -10.60
CA ASP A 279 -15.10 -15.04 -9.34
C ASP A 279 -13.99 -16.10 -9.18
N ALA A 280 -13.68 -16.45 -7.93
CA ALA A 280 -12.60 -17.39 -7.57
C ALA A 280 -12.60 -18.68 -8.42
N ALA A 281 -13.76 -19.29 -8.62
CA ALA A 281 -13.89 -20.52 -9.42
C ALA A 281 -13.58 -20.29 -10.90
N ASP A 282 -14.11 -19.22 -11.50
CA ASP A 282 -13.89 -18.90 -12.91
C ASP A 282 -12.43 -18.51 -13.18
N ALA A 283 -11.81 -17.78 -12.25
CA ALA A 283 -10.39 -17.43 -12.31
C ALA A 283 -9.50 -18.69 -12.35
N VAL A 284 -9.76 -19.67 -11.47
CA VAL A 284 -9.02 -20.94 -11.45
C VAL A 284 -9.28 -21.75 -12.73
N ALA A 285 -10.53 -21.81 -13.19
CA ALA A 285 -10.88 -22.55 -14.40
C ALA A 285 -10.15 -21.98 -15.62
N GLN A 286 -10.19 -20.65 -15.78
CA GLN A 286 -9.49 -19.96 -16.86
C GLN A 286 -7.96 -20.09 -16.73
N ALA A 287 -7.41 -20.02 -15.52
CA ALA A 287 -5.98 -20.23 -15.30
C ALA A 287 -5.53 -21.63 -15.71
N LEU A 288 -6.32 -22.67 -15.42
CA LEU A 288 -6.01 -24.05 -15.83
C LEU A 288 -6.01 -24.21 -17.36
N VAL A 289 -6.96 -23.57 -18.05
CA VAL A 289 -7.00 -23.57 -19.53
C VAL A 289 -5.75 -22.89 -20.10
N LEU A 290 -5.37 -21.72 -19.58
CA LEU A 290 -4.19 -20.99 -20.04
C LEU A 290 -2.88 -21.73 -19.71
N ALA A 291 -2.76 -22.29 -18.51
CA ALA A 291 -1.56 -22.99 -18.04
C ALA A 291 -1.25 -24.29 -18.80
N ALA A 292 -2.27 -24.90 -19.42
CA ALA A 292 -2.11 -26.08 -20.28
C ALA A 292 -1.20 -25.80 -21.49
N HIS A 293 -1.22 -24.56 -22.00
CA HIS A 293 -0.48 -24.17 -23.21
C HIS A 293 0.65 -23.18 -22.94
N ALA A 294 0.62 -22.47 -21.80
CA ALA A 294 1.65 -21.49 -21.47
C ALA A 294 2.94 -22.14 -20.94
N GLU A 295 4.09 -21.65 -21.43
CA GLU A 295 5.40 -21.99 -20.86
C GLU A 295 5.65 -21.28 -19.52
N ARG A 296 5.11 -20.06 -19.40
CA ARG A 296 5.23 -19.17 -18.24
C ARG A 296 4.01 -19.27 -17.31
N PRO A 297 4.17 -19.04 -15.98
CA PRO A 297 3.08 -19.15 -15.01
C PRO A 297 1.92 -18.21 -15.32
N VAL A 298 0.70 -18.68 -15.03
CA VAL A 298 -0.47 -17.80 -14.88
C VAL A 298 -0.52 -17.31 -13.44
N VAL A 299 -0.66 -16.01 -13.24
CA VAL A 299 -0.78 -15.41 -11.91
C VAL A 299 -2.24 -15.07 -11.62
N LEU A 300 -2.73 -15.52 -10.47
CA LEU A 300 -4.03 -15.20 -9.92
C LEU A 300 -3.86 -14.21 -8.76
N ALA A 301 -4.35 -12.99 -8.93
CA ALA A 301 -4.35 -11.98 -7.88
C ALA A 301 -5.57 -12.15 -6.98
N ASP A 302 -5.36 -12.60 -5.75
CA ASP A 302 -6.34 -12.62 -4.67
C ASP A 302 -6.40 -11.23 -4.03
N THR A 303 -7.14 -10.33 -4.68
CA THR A 303 -7.11 -8.91 -4.34
C THR A 303 -7.87 -8.60 -3.05
N GLN A 304 -8.85 -9.44 -2.67
CA GLN A 304 -9.75 -9.14 -1.56
C GLN A 304 -9.19 -9.56 -0.18
N ASP A 305 -8.07 -10.27 -0.18
CA ASP A 305 -7.30 -10.62 1.01
C ASP A 305 -5.84 -10.16 0.86
N ASN A 306 -5.67 -8.90 0.49
CA ASN A 306 -4.37 -8.24 0.35
C ASN A 306 -3.98 -7.49 1.64
N PRO A 307 -2.87 -7.87 2.31
CA PRO A 307 -2.33 -7.12 3.45
C PRO A 307 -2.02 -5.66 3.18
N GLY A 308 -1.63 -5.32 1.96
CA GLY A 308 -1.41 -3.95 1.53
C GLY A 308 -2.68 -3.15 1.29
N ALA A 309 -3.85 -3.63 1.71
CA ALA A 309 -5.15 -2.93 1.63
C ALA A 309 -6.07 -3.26 2.83
N GLY A 310 -5.50 -3.73 3.95
CA GLY A 310 -6.23 -4.06 5.17
C GLY A 310 -6.69 -5.52 5.30
N GLY A 311 -6.29 -6.40 4.38
CA GLY A 311 -6.45 -7.85 4.52
C GLY A 311 -5.45 -8.47 5.49
N ASP A 312 -5.68 -9.72 5.90
CA ASP A 312 -4.80 -10.43 6.83
C ASP A 312 -3.95 -11.51 6.14
N SER A 313 -4.20 -11.79 4.85
CA SER A 313 -3.57 -12.87 4.09
C SER A 313 -3.95 -14.28 4.56
N ASN A 314 -5.11 -14.45 5.19
CA ASN A 314 -5.51 -15.69 5.86
C ASN A 314 -6.80 -16.33 5.30
N THR A 315 -7.43 -15.76 4.26
CA THR A 315 -8.63 -16.33 3.64
C THR A 315 -8.28 -17.47 2.68
N THR A 316 -9.21 -18.39 2.50
CA THR A 316 -8.97 -19.67 1.81
C THR A 316 -9.74 -19.86 0.52
N GLY A 317 -10.53 -18.87 0.07
CA GLY A 317 -11.45 -19.04 -1.07
C GLY A 317 -10.77 -19.53 -2.35
N LEU A 318 -9.60 -18.98 -2.72
CA LEU A 318 -8.83 -19.50 -3.86
C LEU A 318 -8.20 -20.87 -3.60
N LEU A 319 -7.82 -21.21 -2.36
CA LEU A 319 -7.32 -22.55 -2.04
C LEU A 319 -8.44 -23.58 -2.22
N HIS A 320 -9.66 -23.30 -1.76
CA HIS A 320 -10.84 -24.12 -2.02
C HIS A 320 -11.08 -24.32 -3.52
N ALA A 321 -11.09 -23.24 -4.30
CA ALA A 321 -11.30 -23.31 -5.74
C ALA A 321 -10.23 -24.15 -6.47
N LEU A 322 -8.95 -24.00 -6.09
CA LEU A 322 -7.85 -24.81 -6.63
C LEU A 322 -8.02 -26.30 -6.34
N LEU A 323 -8.40 -26.66 -5.11
CA LEU A 323 -8.59 -28.05 -4.69
C LEU A 323 -9.81 -28.69 -5.37
N GLN A 324 -10.93 -27.98 -5.40
CA GLN A 324 -12.17 -28.44 -6.03
C GLN A 324 -11.98 -28.74 -7.53
N GLN A 325 -11.16 -27.94 -8.23
CA GLN A 325 -10.88 -28.15 -9.65
C GLN A 325 -9.70 -29.11 -9.92
N GLY A 326 -9.07 -29.62 -8.85
CA GLY A 326 -7.94 -30.54 -8.94
C GLY A 326 -6.70 -29.91 -9.57
N ALA A 327 -6.46 -28.62 -9.35
CA ALA A 327 -5.33 -27.89 -9.95
C ALA A 327 -3.99 -28.55 -9.61
N GLY A 328 -3.77 -28.90 -8.34
CA GLY A 328 -2.58 -29.61 -7.89
C GLY A 328 -2.47 -31.03 -8.48
N LYS A 329 -3.59 -31.72 -8.74
CA LYS A 329 -3.58 -33.04 -9.42
C LYS A 329 -3.16 -32.93 -10.88
N ARG A 330 -3.57 -31.86 -11.57
CA ARG A 330 -3.20 -31.59 -12.98
C ARG A 330 -1.76 -31.12 -13.12
N HIS A 331 -1.27 -30.36 -12.14
CA HIS A 331 0.09 -29.81 -12.13
C HIS A 331 0.77 -30.04 -10.77
N PRO A 332 1.13 -31.30 -10.42
CA PRO A 332 1.67 -31.63 -9.10
C PRO A 332 2.94 -30.86 -8.77
N GLY A 333 2.95 -30.18 -7.61
CA GLY A 333 4.09 -29.39 -7.15
C GLY A 333 4.37 -28.14 -8.01
N ARG A 334 3.46 -27.77 -8.92
CA ARG A 334 3.59 -26.62 -9.82
C ARG A 334 2.42 -25.62 -9.68
N VAL A 335 1.67 -25.71 -8.59
CA VAL A 335 0.66 -24.72 -8.20
C VAL A 335 1.09 -24.17 -6.85
N ALA A 336 1.39 -22.88 -6.79
CA ALA A 336 1.79 -22.20 -5.56
C ALA A 336 0.73 -21.18 -5.12
N LEU A 337 0.49 -21.08 -3.82
CA LEU A 337 -0.34 -20.04 -3.20
C LEU A 337 0.46 -19.38 -2.08
N GLY A 338 0.51 -18.05 -2.06
CA GLY A 338 1.13 -17.34 -0.96
C GLY A 338 0.88 -15.84 -0.93
N LEU A 339 1.23 -15.19 0.18
CA LEU A 339 1.60 -15.82 1.45
C LEU A 339 0.34 -16.08 2.27
N MET A 340 0.22 -17.24 2.92
CA MET A 340 -0.86 -17.53 3.86
C MET A 340 -0.39 -17.19 5.28
N PHE A 341 -1.01 -16.21 5.93
CA PHE A 341 -0.72 -15.89 7.32
C PHE A 341 -1.42 -16.89 8.25
N ASP A 342 -0.64 -17.75 8.90
CA ASP A 342 -1.12 -18.75 9.88
C ASP A 342 0.06 -19.18 10.77
N GLU A 343 0.33 -18.39 11.81
CA GLU A 343 1.42 -18.62 12.77
C GLU A 343 1.32 -20.00 13.43
N ALA A 344 0.10 -20.44 13.77
CA ALA A 344 -0.13 -21.72 14.40
C ALA A 344 0.22 -22.89 13.47
N ALA A 345 -0.17 -22.82 12.19
CA ALA A 345 0.21 -23.83 11.21
C ALA A 345 1.72 -23.85 10.95
N ALA A 346 2.37 -22.68 10.87
CA ALA A 346 3.82 -22.60 10.70
C ALA A 346 4.56 -23.21 11.91
N ALA A 347 4.16 -22.89 13.14
CA ALA A 347 4.74 -23.44 14.36
C ALA A 347 4.58 -24.98 14.44
N ARG A 348 3.40 -25.50 14.08
CA ARG A 348 3.15 -26.95 14.02
C ARG A 348 4.01 -27.64 12.96
N ALA A 349 4.21 -27.01 11.80
CA ALA A 349 5.09 -27.51 10.76
C ALA A 349 6.55 -27.59 11.22
N HIS A 350 7.03 -26.56 11.92
CA HIS A 350 8.37 -26.55 12.51
C HIS A 350 8.54 -27.65 13.56
N ALA A 351 7.56 -27.84 14.44
CA ALA A 351 7.61 -28.88 15.48
C ALA A 351 7.63 -30.30 14.89
N ALA A 352 6.95 -30.52 13.77
CA ALA A 352 6.86 -31.83 13.13
C ALA A 352 8.05 -32.15 12.20
N GLY A 353 8.63 -31.12 11.57
CA GLY A 353 9.78 -31.25 10.68
C GLY A 353 9.43 -31.56 9.22
N ILE A 354 10.43 -31.40 8.35
CA ILE A 354 10.30 -31.65 6.91
C ILE A 354 9.97 -33.14 6.64
N GLY A 355 9.04 -33.38 5.72
CA GLY A 355 8.55 -34.71 5.37
C GLY A 355 7.41 -35.21 6.28
N ALA A 356 7.18 -34.57 7.42
CA ALA A 356 6.07 -34.92 8.29
C ALA A 356 4.73 -34.60 7.63
N THR A 357 3.73 -35.41 7.98
CA THR A 357 2.34 -35.24 7.54
C THR A 357 1.50 -34.77 8.72
N LEU A 358 0.72 -33.72 8.51
CA LEU A 358 -0.07 -33.05 9.53
C LEU A 358 -1.53 -32.99 9.12
N GLU A 359 -2.43 -33.29 10.05
CA GLU A 359 -3.85 -32.94 9.91
C GLU A 359 -4.08 -31.56 10.54
N LEU A 360 -4.51 -30.60 9.73
CA LEU A 360 -4.71 -29.22 10.16
C LEU A 360 -5.81 -28.53 9.36
N ALA A 361 -6.34 -27.48 9.97
CA ALA A 361 -7.20 -26.49 9.35
C ALA A 361 -6.30 -25.30 8.99
N LEU A 362 -6.11 -25.01 7.70
CA LEU A 362 -5.23 -23.92 7.27
C LEU A 362 -6.05 -22.65 6.99
N GLY A 363 -5.57 -21.52 7.50
CA GLY A 363 -6.20 -20.20 7.32
C GLY A 363 -7.35 -19.97 8.29
N THR A 364 -8.06 -18.85 8.10
CA THR A 364 -9.07 -18.36 9.04
C THR A 364 -10.30 -17.88 8.28
N ALA A 365 -11.50 -18.21 8.79
CA ALA A 365 -12.72 -17.55 8.34
C ALA A 365 -12.80 -16.17 9.01
N VAL A 366 -12.74 -15.11 8.22
CA VAL A 366 -12.74 -13.72 8.73
C VAL A 366 -14.00 -12.98 8.27
N PRO A 367 -14.45 -11.95 9.01
CA PRO A 367 -15.49 -11.06 8.52
C PRO A 367 -15.06 -10.40 7.20
N THR A 368 -15.89 -10.55 6.17
CA THR A 368 -15.74 -9.84 4.90
C THR A 368 -16.27 -8.41 5.02
N PHE A 369 -16.08 -7.58 4.00
CA PHE A 369 -16.67 -6.24 3.94
C PHE A 369 -18.22 -6.22 4.04
N THR A 370 -18.88 -7.37 3.85
CA THR A 370 -20.34 -7.52 4.04
C THR A 370 -20.73 -7.89 5.48
N GLY A 371 -19.76 -8.13 6.37
CA GLY A 371 -19.96 -8.66 7.72
C GLY A 371 -20.19 -10.17 7.79
N GLN A 372 -20.38 -10.86 6.66
CA GLN A 372 -20.45 -12.32 6.63
C GLN A 372 -19.05 -12.93 6.67
N PRO A 373 -18.88 -14.12 7.27
CA PRO A 373 -17.60 -14.82 7.26
C PRO A 373 -17.17 -15.21 5.84
N SER A 374 -15.87 -15.16 5.57
CA SER A 374 -15.25 -15.74 4.39
C SER A 374 -15.33 -17.28 4.42
N ASP A 375 -14.79 -17.93 3.38
CA ASP A 375 -14.67 -19.38 3.32
C ASP A 375 -14.02 -19.98 4.58
N PRO A 376 -14.44 -21.19 5.01
CA PRO A 376 -13.88 -21.85 6.18
C PRO A 376 -12.40 -22.22 5.97
N PRO A 377 -11.62 -22.37 7.06
CA PRO A 377 -10.28 -22.95 6.99
C PRO A 377 -10.28 -24.28 6.22
N VAL A 378 -9.24 -24.51 5.42
CA VAL A 378 -9.15 -25.76 4.63
C VAL A 378 -8.68 -26.88 5.54
N GLN A 379 -9.58 -27.82 5.80
CA GLN A 379 -9.27 -29.03 6.54
C GLN A 379 -8.61 -30.04 5.62
N GLY A 380 -7.46 -30.56 6.02
CA GLY A 380 -6.80 -31.56 5.21
C GLY A 380 -5.53 -32.12 5.81
N ARG A 381 -4.94 -33.04 5.04
CA ARG A 381 -3.68 -33.68 5.35
C ARG A 381 -2.57 -33.02 4.54
N TYR A 382 -1.71 -32.28 5.22
CA TYR A 382 -0.63 -31.50 4.63
C TYR A 382 0.70 -32.18 4.83
N THR A 383 1.59 -32.13 3.84
CA THR A 383 2.98 -32.55 4.04
C THR A 383 3.89 -31.33 4.13
N VAL A 384 4.78 -31.31 5.12
CA VAL A 384 5.79 -30.26 5.27
C VAL A 384 6.88 -30.48 4.21
N ARG A 385 7.01 -29.54 3.27
CA ARG A 385 7.99 -29.60 2.18
C ARG A 385 9.26 -28.81 2.46
N ALA A 386 9.13 -27.69 3.15
CA ALA A 386 10.24 -26.83 3.53
C ALA A 386 9.90 -26.04 4.79
N LEU A 387 10.93 -25.59 5.50
CA LEU A 387 10.85 -24.72 6.65
C LEU A 387 11.85 -23.58 6.47
N ALA A 388 11.49 -22.38 6.90
CA ALA A 388 12.36 -21.22 6.94
C ALA A 388 12.16 -20.44 8.25
N ASP A 389 13.15 -19.67 8.66
CA ASP A 389 13.08 -18.76 9.81
C ASP A 389 12.43 -17.40 9.46
N GLY A 390 12.00 -17.24 8.20
CA GLY A 390 11.32 -16.05 7.68
C GLY A 390 12.23 -14.88 7.34
N ARG A 391 13.55 -15.06 7.36
CA ARG A 391 14.50 -14.02 6.95
C ARG A 391 14.61 -13.98 5.43
N VAL A 392 14.34 -12.80 4.86
CA VAL A 392 14.35 -12.61 3.41
C VAL A 392 14.82 -11.19 3.07
N THR A 393 15.59 -11.06 2.00
CA THR A 393 15.93 -9.76 1.40
C THR A 393 15.20 -9.65 0.07
N LEU A 394 14.42 -8.59 -0.08
CA LEU A 394 13.67 -8.31 -1.30
C LEU A 394 14.62 -7.93 -2.45
N LYS A 395 14.36 -8.44 -3.65
CA LYS A 395 15.18 -8.22 -4.85
C LYS A 395 14.40 -7.63 -6.03
N GLY A 396 13.08 -7.71 -6.00
CA GLY A 396 12.19 -7.05 -6.94
C GLY A 396 12.28 -5.53 -6.81
N ALA A 397 11.79 -4.80 -7.81
CA ALA A 397 11.96 -3.36 -7.92
C ALA A 397 11.35 -2.55 -6.75
N MET A 398 10.30 -3.09 -6.12
CA MET A 398 9.66 -2.47 -4.96
C MET A 398 10.40 -2.90 -3.68
N MET A 399 10.79 -1.92 -2.86
CA MET A 399 11.50 -2.16 -1.60
C MET A 399 12.81 -2.97 -1.77
N THR A 400 13.48 -2.85 -2.93
CA THR A 400 14.75 -3.53 -3.23
C THR A 400 15.76 -3.37 -2.09
N GLY A 401 16.32 -4.49 -1.62
CA GLY A 401 17.34 -4.51 -0.58
C GLY A 401 16.82 -4.44 0.86
N VAL A 402 15.51 -4.23 1.07
CA VAL A 402 14.93 -4.30 2.42
C VAL A 402 15.03 -5.74 2.93
N ALA A 403 15.55 -5.87 4.16
CA ALA A 403 15.60 -7.12 4.90
C ALA A 403 14.39 -7.23 5.82
N LEU A 404 13.66 -8.33 5.73
CA LEU A 404 12.45 -8.61 6.51
C LEU A 404 12.65 -9.87 7.37
N THR A 405 11.89 -9.96 8.45
CA THR A 405 11.79 -11.17 9.27
C THR A 405 10.32 -11.50 9.52
N LEU A 406 9.80 -12.53 8.84
CA LEU A 406 8.41 -13.00 8.98
C LEU A 406 8.25 -14.07 10.06
N GLY A 407 9.33 -14.45 10.75
CA GLY A 407 9.32 -15.54 11.72
C GLY A 407 9.15 -16.93 11.08
N PRO A 408 8.90 -17.97 11.90
CA PRO A 408 8.75 -19.34 11.43
C PRO A 408 7.80 -19.42 10.23
N SER A 409 8.29 -19.97 9.13
CA SER A 409 7.56 -20.11 7.88
C SER A 409 7.69 -21.54 7.36
N ALA A 410 6.68 -22.01 6.63
CA ALA A 410 6.61 -23.38 6.15
C ALA A 410 5.99 -23.48 4.75
N LEU A 411 6.50 -24.39 3.94
CA LEU A 411 5.85 -24.80 2.70
C LEU A 411 5.04 -26.06 2.98
N LEU A 412 3.72 -25.95 2.91
CA LEU A 412 2.81 -27.07 3.10
C LEU A 412 2.26 -27.52 1.75
N GLU A 413 2.22 -28.83 1.51
CA GLU A 413 1.57 -29.39 0.33
C GLU A 413 0.25 -30.08 0.68
N ILE A 414 -0.81 -29.77 -0.06
CA ILE A 414 -2.10 -30.46 -0.03
C ILE A 414 -2.54 -30.78 -1.47
N GLU A 415 -2.77 -32.06 -1.76
CA GLU A 415 -3.22 -32.55 -3.08
C GLU A 415 -2.44 -31.99 -4.28
N GLY A 416 -1.12 -31.82 -4.12
CA GLY A 416 -0.22 -31.27 -5.15
C GLY A 416 -0.17 -29.75 -5.24
N VAL A 417 -0.95 -29.02 -4.44
CA VAL A 417 -0.87 -27.55 -4.28
C VAL A 417 0.13 -27.22 -3.17
N LEU A 418 1.05 -26.30 -3.45
CA LEU A 418 2.03 -25.77 -2.50
C LEU A 418 1.50 -24.48 -1.88
N VAL A 419 1.41 -24.42 -0.55
CA VAL A 419 0.96 -23.24 0.19
C VAL A 419 2.12 -22.72 1.03
N ALA A 420 2.58 -21.50 0.74
CA ALA A 420 3.60 -20.80 1.50
C ALA A 420 2.96 -20.15 2.72
N VAL A 421 3.19 -20.71 3.90
CA VAL A 421 2.63 -20.26 5.19
C VAL A 421 3.68 -19.47 5.97
N VAL A 422 3.27 -18.33 6.52
CA VAL A 422 4.15 -17.39 7.25
C VAL A 422 3.55 -16.98 8.60
N SER A 423 4.41 -16.62 9.55
CA SER A 423 4.02 -16.11 10.88
C SER A 423 3.98 -14.58 10.95
N GLY A 424 4.41 -13.87 9.91
CA GLY A 424 4.38 -12.42 9.81
C GLY A 424 3.50 -12.00 8.64
N LYS A 425 2.60 -11.05 8.86
CA LYS A 425 1.68 -10.59 7.83
C LYS A 425 2.43 -9.82 6.75
N MET A 426 2.35 -10.28 5.51
CA MET A 426 3.03 -9.67 4.38
C MET A 426 2.32 -10.01 3.07
N GLN A 427 2.14 -9.01 2.21
CA GLN A 427 1.66 -9.22 0.84
C GLN A 427 2.76 -9.89 0.00
N LEU A 428 2.38 -10.77 -0.93
CA LEU A 428 3.33 -11.43 -1.82
C LEU A 428 3.79 -10.47 -2.94
N LEU A 429 4.59 -9.46 -2.59
CA LEU A 429 5.08 -8.43 -3.52
C LEU A 429 6.34 -8.83 -4.29
N ASP A 430 7.10 -9.80 -3.77
CA ASP A 430 8.42 -10.21 -4.27
C ASP A 430 8.51 -11.74 -4.33
N ARG A 431 9.12 -12.29 -5.38
CA ARG A 431 9.29 -13.74 -5.56
C ARG A 431 10.24 -14.36 -4.53
N GLU A 432 11.14 -13.60 -3.92
CA GLU A 432 12.03 -14.08 -2.85
C GLU A 432 11.25 -14.56 -1.62
N LEU A 433 10.04 -14.06 -1.41
CA LEU A 433 9.11 -14.53 -0.37
C LEU A 433 8.63 -15.97 -0.62
N LEU A 434 8.60 -16.43 -1.88
CA LEU A 434 8.40 -17.83 -2.23
C LEU A 434 9.74 -18.60 -2.25
N ALA A 435 10.80 -17.96 -2.73
CA ALA A 435 12.12 -18.58 -2.88
C ALA A 435 12.75 -18.96 -1.54
N MET A 436 12.47 -18.22 -0.45
CA MET A 436 12.92 -18.58 0.90
C MET A 436 12.41 -19.97 1.35
N LEU A 437 11.30 -20.44 0.76
CA LEU A 437 10.71 -21.76 1.00
C LEU A 437 11.03 -22.76 -0.13
N GLY A 438 11.97 -22.42 -1.02
CA GLY A 438 12.38 -23.26 -2.15
C GLY A 438 11.45 -23.25 -3.35
N VAL A 439 10.41 -22.40 -3.37
CA VAL A 439 9.49 -22.28 -4.51
C VAL A 439 10.07 -21.29 -5.52
N ARG A 440 10.46 -21.80 -6.69
CA ARG A 440 10.84 -20.97 -7.85
C ARG A 440 9.60 -20.60 -8.66
N ALA A 441 9.23 -19.33 -8.64
CA ALA A 441 8.01 -18.83 -9.30
C ALA A 441 7.96 -19.20 -10.80
N GLU A 442 9.09 -19.11 -11.51
CA GLU A 442 9.20 -19.42 -12.94
C GLU A 442 8.92 -20.90 -13.26
N ALA A 443 9.12 -21.80 -12.30
CA ALA A 443 8.85 -23.22 -12.48
C ALA A 443 7.37 -23.57 -12.30
N MET A 444 6.56 -22.66 -11.75
CA MET A 444 5.14 -22.89 -11.49
C MET A 444 4.30 -22.78 -12.76
N LYS A 445 3.16 -23.45 -12.77
CA LYS A 445 2.11 -23.32 -13.78
C LYS A 445 1.07 -22.29 -13.36
N ILE A 446 0.72 -22.27 -12.08
CA ILE A 446 -0.20 -21.30 -11.49
C ILE A 446 0.41 -20.77 -10.21
N ILE A 447 0.34 -19.45 -10.01
CA ILE A 447 0.74 -18.78 -8.78
C ILE A 447 -0.44 -17.94 -8.31
N VAL A 448 -0.92 -18.19 -7.10
CA VAL A 448 -1.86 -17.31 -6.41
C VAL A 448 -1.07 -16.36 -5.53
N VAL A 449 -1.26 -15.06 -5.75
CA VAL A 449 -0.65 -13.97 -4.96
C VAL A 449 -1.73 -13.28 -4.16
N LYS A 450 -1.54 -13.16 -2.84
CA LYS A 450 -2.38 -12.33 -1.96
C LYS A 450 -1.90 -10.87 -2.01
N SER A 451 -2.26 -10.19 -3.09
CA SER A 451 -1.86 -8.81 -3.42
C SER A 451 -2.71 -8.25 -4.56
N SER A 452 -2.99 -6.93 -4.55
CA SER A 452 -3.79 -6.27 -5.61
C SER A 452 -2.96 -5.78 -6.81
N ASN A 453 -1.83 -5.08 -6.58
CA ASN A 453 -0.91 -4.70 -7.66
C ASN A 453 0.57 -4.75 -7.30
N HIS A 454 0.98 -4.68 -6.03
CA HIS A 454 2.41 -4.62 -5.67
C HIS A 454 3.21 -5.80 -6.24
N PHE A 455 2.62 -7.00 -6.28
CA PHE A 455 3.21 -8.19 -6.92
C PHE A 455 3.59 -7.97 -8.39
N ARG A 456 2.93 -7.04 -9.10
CA ARG A 456 3.20 -6.78 -10.52
C ARG A 456 4.63 -6.36 -10.78
N ALA A 457 5.28 -5.73 -9.79
CA ALA A 457 6.67 -5.28 -9.90
C ALA A 457 7.63 -6.43 -10.23
N ASP A 458 7.38 -7.62 -9.68
CA ASP A 458 8.30 -8.76 -9.77
C ASP A 458 7.71 -9.99 -10.47
N PHE A 459 6.38 -10.13 -10.50
CA PHE A 459 5.70 -11.26 -11.14
C PHE A 459 5.27 -10.98 -12.59
N THR A 460 4.99 -9.73 -12.99
CA THR A 460 4.60 -9.41 -14.38
C THR A 460 5.65 -9.86 -15.40
N PRO A 461 6.97 -9.67 -15.19
CA PRO A 461 7.98 -10.09 -16.16
C PRO A 461 7.98 -11.59 -16.46
N ILE A 462 7.53 -12.42 -15.51
CA ILE A 462 7.50 -13.88 -15.64
C ILE A 462 6.12 -14.45 -15.95
N ALA A 463 5.06 -13.65 -15.85
CA ALA A 463 3.69 -14.13 -16.06
C ALA A 463 3.37 -14.27 -17.55
N SER A 464 2.63 -15.32 -17.92
CA SER A 464 1.96 -15.41 -19.23
C SER A 464 0.67 -14.59 -19.24
N ARG A 465 -0.06 -14.62 -18.13
CA ARG A 465 -1.30 -13.87 -17.90
C ARG A 465 -1.45 -13.56 -16.42
N ILE A 466 -2.06 -12.43 -16.12
CA ILE A 466 -2.50 -12.07 -14.77
C ILE A 466 -4.03 -12.00 -14.81
N LEU A 467 -4.70 -12.71 -13.91
CA LEU A 467 -6.14 -12.67 -13.72
C LEU A 467 -6.43 -12.15 -12.31
N VAL A 468 -7.45 -11.30 -12.17
CA VAL A 468 -7.89 -10.77 -10.87
C VAL A 468 -9.09 -11.60 -10.41
N ALA A 469 -8.96 -12.21 -9.24
CA ALA A 469 -9.98 -13.08 -8.67
C ALA A 469 -10.68 -12.43 -7.48
N LYS A 470 -12.01 -12.49 -7.44
CA LYS A 470 -12.84 -12.16 -6.28
C LYS A 470 -13.05 -13.42 -5.45
N ALA A 471 -12.24 -13.57 -4.40
CA ALA A 471 -12.48 -14.52 -3.30
C ALA A 471 -12.95 -13.74 -2.07
N ALA A 472 -13.88 -14.27 -1.28
CA ALA A 472 -14.46 -13.53 -0.15
C ALA A 472 -13.36 -13.06 0.85
N GLY A 473 -13.31 -11.75 1.13
CA GLY A 473 -12.32 -11.14 2.01
C GLY A 473 -12.73 -9.75 2.51
N PRO A 474 -11.91 -9.12 3.38
CA PRO A 474 -12.22 -7.83 3.99
C PRO A 474 -12.07 -6.62 3.05
N MET A 475 -11.31 -6.74 1.96
CA MET A 475 -11.14 -5.66 0.97
C MET A 475 -11.99 -5.96 -0.27
N ALA A 476 -13.02 -5.17 -0.57
CA ALA A 476 -13.77 -5.37 -1.82
C ALA A 476 -12.89 -5.02 -3.04
N ALA A 477 -12.91 -5.87 -4.06
CA ALA A 477 -12.24 -5.57 -5.33
C ALA A 477 -12.90 -4.38 -6.05
N ASP A 478 -14.25 -4.37 -6.03
CA ASP A 478 -15.07 -3.29 -6.57
C ASP A 478 -15.51 -2.38 -5.42
N PRO A 479 -15.10 -1.10 -5.39
CA PRO A 479 -15.48 -0.19 -4.32
C PRO A 479 -16.99 0.00 -4.21
N GLY A 480 -17.75 -0.23 -5.28
CA GLY A 480 -19.20 -0.17 -5.24
C GLY A 480 -19.90 -1.35 -4.57
N ASP A 481 -19.17 -2.37 -4.13
CA ASP A 481 -19.68 -3.44 -3.27
C ASP A 481 -19.57 -3.08 -1.77
N LEU A 482 -18.83 -2.02 -1.42
CA LEU A 482 -18.65 -1.60 -0.04
C LEU A 482 -19.92 -0.91 0.51
N PRO A 483 -20.26 -1.11 1.80
CA PRO A 483 -21.45 -0.54 2.42
C PRO A 483 -21.23 0.91 2.88
N TRP A 484 -20.99 1.83 1.93
CA TRP A 484 -20.74 3.26 2.19
C TRP A 484 -21.88 3.93 2.97
N LYS A 485 -21.52 4.74 3.97
CA LYS A 485 -22.46 5.55 4.77
C LYS A 485 -22.12 7.04 4.74
N HIS A 486 -20.84 7.37 4.62
CA HIS A 486 -20.31 8.71 4.75
C HIS A 486 -19.63 9.23 3.49
N LEU A 487 -19.54 8.42 2.43
CA LEU A 487 -19.10 8.88 1.11
C LEU A 487 -19.98 10.05 0.62
N ASN A 488 -19.35 11.09 0.07
CA ASN A 488 -20.08 12.23 -0.47
C ASN A 488 -21.10 11.77 -1.54
N PRO A 489 -22.37 12.20 -1.48
CA PRO A 489 -23.39 11.78 -2.45
C PRO A 489 -23.09 12.16 -3.91
N GLY A 490 -22.19 13.13 -4.14
CA GLY A 490 -21.71 13.52 -5.47
C GLY A 490 -20.57 12.66 -6.01
N VAL A 491 -20.02 11.73 -5.21
CA VAL A 491 -18.97 10.78 -5.62
C VAL A 491 -19.61 9.41 -5.83
N ARG A 492 -19.52 8.91 -7.07
CA ARG A 492 -19.99 7.55 -7.39
C ARG A 492 -18.99 6.52 -6.86
N PRO A 493 -19.44 5.41 -6.27
CA PRO A 493 -18.52 4.39 -5.78
C PRO A 493 -17.92 3.54 -6.92
N ARG A 494 -18.32 3.80 -8.17
CA ARG A 494 -17.79 3.19 -9.40
C ARG A 494 -17.51 4.29 -10.42
N PRO A 495 -16.52 4.09 -11.32
CA PRO A 495 -16.21 5.03 -12.38
C PRO A 495 -17.41 5.51 -13.18
#